data_AF-A0A382MB80-F1
#
_entry.id   AF-A0A382MB80-F1
#
_cell.length_a   1.000
_cell.length_b   1.000
_cell.length_c   1.000
_cell.angle_alpha   90.00
_cell.angle_beta   90.00
_cell.angle_gamma   90.00
#
_symmetry.space_group_name_H-M   'P 1'
#
loop_
_entity.id
_entity.type
_entity.pdbx_description
1 polymer ?
#
loop_
_entity_poly.entity_id
_entity_poly.type
_entity_poly.pdbx_seq_one_letter_code
_entity_poly.pdbx_strand_id
1 'polypeptide(L)'
;MPQILLKKLVKSLKRYNLKIYKLPVSEKTKTLNVANKIIEQLLQDNFNRSDCIISFGGGIVGDLSAFISSVTKRGMKFINIP
;
A
#
# COMPACT_ATOMS: atom_id res chain seq x y z
N MET A 1 -10.58 10.12 -4.19
CA MET A 1 -10.61 8.81 -4.89
C MET A 1 -12.06 8.36 -5.05
N PRO A 2 -12.48 7.79 -6.20
CA PRO A 2 -13.86 7.33 -6.38
C PRO A 2 -14.16 6.16 -5.44
N GLN A 3 -15.02 6.38 -4.44
CA GLN A 3 -15.38 5.35 -3.45
C GLN A 3 -15.95 4.07 -4.10
N ILE A 4 -16.51 4.18 -5.31
CA ILE A 4 -17.09 3.07 -6.06
C ILE A 4 -16.03 2.04 -6.48
N LEU A 5 -14.87 2.48 -6.96
CA LEU A 5 -13.83 1.56 -7.45
C LEU A 5 -13.16 0.82 -6.28
N LEU A 6 -12.92 1.52 -5.18
CA LEU A 6 -12.40 0.89 -3.95
C LEU A 6 -13.36 -0.20 -3.46
N LYS A 7 -14.67 0.06 -3.44
CA LYS A 7 -15.69 -0.94 -3.06
C LYS A 7 -15.65 -2.16 -3.98
N LYS A 8 -15.49 -1.98 -5.30
CA LYS A 8 -15.36 -3.10 -6.25
C LYS A 8 -14.09 -3.92 -6.00
N LEU A 9 -12.96 -3.26 -5.75
CA LEU A 9 -11.69 -3.93 -5.46
C LEU A 9 -11.78 -4.76 -4.18
N VAL A 10 -12.26 -4.16 -3.08
CA VAL A 10 -12.44 -4.85 -1.79
C VAL A 10 -13.38 -6.05 -1.95
N LYS A 11 -14.48 -5.91 -2.70
CA LYS A 11 -15.42 -7.02 -2.97
C LYS A 11 -14.77 -8.16 -3.76
N SER A 12 -13.84 -7.84 -4.66
CA SER A 12 -13.13 -8.85 -5.48
C SER A 12 -12.06 -9.58 -4.66
N LEU A 13 -11.48 -8.91 -3.67
CA LEU A 13 -10.43 -9.45 -2.79
C LEU A 13 -10.95 -10.00 -1.46
N LYS A 14 -12.26 -10.21 -1.32
CA LYS A 14 -12.93 -10.73 -0.10
C LYS A 14 -12.40 -12.05 0.46
N ARG A 15 -11.60 -12.80 -0.32
CA ARG A 15 -10.96 -14.06 0.09
C ARG A 15 -9.64 -13.84 0.84
N TYR A 16 -9.12 -12.61 0.87
CA TYR A 16 -7.87 -12.24 1.53
C TYR A 16 -8.15 -11.45 2.80
N ASN A 17 -7.22 -11.48 3.75
CA ASN A 17 -7.24 -10.60 4.92
C ASN A 17 -6.76 -9.21 4.51
N LEU A 18 -7.70 -8.30 4.25
CA LEU A 18 -7.41 -6.97 3.72
C LEU A 18 -7.17 -5.95 4.84
N LYS A 19 -6.05 -5.25 4.78
CA LYS A 19 -5.81 -4.01 5.54
C LYS A 19 -5.71 -2.84 4.59
N ILE A 20 -6.43 -1.76 4.90
CA ILE A 20 -6.52 -0.56 4.05
C ILE A 20 -5.78 0.57 4.74
N TYR A 21 -4.68 1.01 4.15
CA TYR A 21 -3.92 2.18 4.58
C TYR A 21 -4.28 3.36 3.70
N LYS A 22 -4.72 4.47 4.31
CA LYS A 22 -5.03 5.71 3.60
C LYS A 22 -3.83 6.65 3.71
N LEU A 23 -3.31 7.07 2.57
CA LEU A 23 -2.21 8.03 2.47
C LEU A 23 -2.75 9.41 2.07
N PRO A 24 -2.30 10.50 2.73
CA PRO A 24 -2.61 11.85 2.26
C PRO A 24 -1.86 12.12 0.94
N VAL A 25 -2.57 12.46 -0.13
CA VAL A 25 -1.95 12.65 -1.46
C VAL A 25 -1.41 14.08 -1.56
N SER A 26 -0.10 14.23 -1.36
CA SER A 26 0.65 15.48 -1.60
C SER A 26 2.06 15.11 -2.04
N GLU A 27 2.73 15.94 -2.84
CA GLU A 27 4.17 15.76 -3.12
C GLU A 27 5.00 15.77 -1.84
N LYS A 28 4.56 16.53 -0.82
CA LYS A 28 5.18 16.52 0.53
C LYS A 28 5.07 15.15 1.21
N THR A 29 4.16 14.29 0.76
CA THR A 29 3.99 12.93 1.27
C THR A 29 5.02 11.95 0.67
N LYS A 30 5.72 12.29 -0.42
CA LYS A 30 6.81 11.48 -0.99
C LYS A 30 8.09 11.64 -0.17
N THR A 31 8.01 11.30 1.12
CA THR A 31 9.10 11.41 2.08
C THR A 31 9.35 10.07 2.76
N LEU A 32 10.61 9.84 3.14
CA LEU A 32 11.00 8.63 3.87
C LEU A 32 10.27 8.49 5.20
N ASN A 33 9.92 9.59 5.86
CA ASN A 33 9.15 9.54 7.11
C ASN A 33 7.78 8.89 6.92
N VAL A 34 7.08 9.19 5.82
CA VAL A 34 5.78 8.58 5.53
C VAL A 34 5.96 7.11 5.15
N ALA A 35 6.99 6.79 4.36
CA ALA A 35 7.32 5.40 4.05
C ALA A 35 7.58 4.60 5.33
N ASN A 36 8.43 5.09 6.22
CA ASN A 36 8.76 4.47 7.50
C ASN A 36 7.52 4.25 8.37
N LYS A 37 6.64 5.24 8.46
CA LYS A 37 5.38 5.10 9.22
C LYS A 37 4.51 3.96 8.69
N ILE A 38 4.41 3.79 7.37
CA ILE A 38 3.65 2.67 6.80
C ILE A 38 4.38 1.35 7.02
N ILE A 39 5.71 1.30 6.86
CA ILE A 39 6.50 0.11 7.13
C ILE A 39 6.31 -0.36 8.57
N GLU A 40 6.35 0.55 9.54
CA GLU A 40 6.08 0.26 10.95
C GLU A 40 4.68 -0.32 11.15
N GLN A 41 3.66 0.27 10.52
CA GLN A 41 2.29 -0.26 10.56
C GLN A 41 2.19 -1.66 9.97
N LEU A 42 2.82 -1.93 8.82
CA LEU A 42 2.87 -3.25 8.20
C LEU A 42 3.53 -4.28 9.12
N LEU A 43 4.61 -3.90 9.81
CA LEU A 43 5.31 -4.78 10.75
C LEU A 43 4.46 -5.05 12.00
N GLN A 44 3.79 -4.04 12.57
CA GLN A 44 2.85 -4.20 13.67
C GLN A 44 1.66 -5.10 13.30
N ASP A 45 1.24 -5.00 12.03
CA ASP A 45 0.15 -5.77 11.48
C ASP A 45 0.53 -7.20 11.06
N ASN A 46 1.77 -7.62 11.36
CA ASN A 46 2.34 -8.95 11.09
C ASN A 46 2.38 -9.32 9.60
N PHE A 47 2.62 -8.35 8.72
CA PHE A 47 2.85 -8.64 7.31
C PHE A 47 4.14 -9.45 7.08
N ASN A 48 4.02 -10.43 6.20
CA ASN A 48 5.06 -11.37 5.81
C ASN A 48 5.48 -11.18 4.35
N ARG A 49 6.62 -11.76 3.97
CA ARG A 49 7.17 -11.67 2.60
C ARG A 49 6.23 -12.24 1.53
N SER A 50 5.35 -13.18 1.92
CA SER A 50 4.34 -13.79 1.04
C SER A 50 3.16 -12.89 0.73
N ASP A 51 2.93 -11.86 1.56
CA ASP A 51 1.81 -10.93 1.44
C ASP A 51 2.04 -9.96 0.29
N CYS A 52 0.97 -9.28 -0.11
CA CYS A 52 0.96 -8.39 -1.26
C CYS A 52 0.56 -6.97 -0.84
N ILE A 53 1.38 -6.01 -1.24
CA ILE A 53 1.05 -4.58 -1.19
C ILE A 53 0.39 -4.21 -2.52
N ILE A 54 -0.76 -3.54 -2.45
CA ILE A 54 -1.47 -3.05 -3.63
C ILE A 54 -1.56 -1.53 -3.53
N SER A 55 -0.92 -0.80 -4.45
CA SER A 55 -1.19 0.62 -4.61
C SER A 55 -2.46 0.81 -5.43
N PHE A 56 -3.30 1.72 -4.95
CA PHE A 56 -4.53 2.09 -5.63
C PHE A 56 -4.60 3.62 -5.71
N GLY A 57 -4.31 4.18 -6.89
CA GLY A 57 -4.29 5.61 -7.15
C GLY A 57 -3.12 6.06 -8.02
N GLY A 58 -2.95 7.39 -8.16
CA GLY A 58 -1.98 7.96 -9.08
C GLY A 58 -0.50 7.77 -8.70
N GLY A 59 0.40 8.34 -9.51
CA GLY A 59 1.85 8.10 -9.46
C GLY A 59 2.50 8.31 -8.08
N ILE A 60 2.06 9.29 -7.30
CA ILE A 60 2.60 9.52 -5.94
C ILE A 60 2.36 8.30 -5.02
N VAL A 61 1.15 7.73 -5.06
CA VAL A 61 0.80 6.56 -4.24
C VAL A 61 1.51 5.32 -4.77
N GLY A 62 1.58 5.16 -6.09
CA GLY A 62 2.31 4.07 -6.75
C GLY A 62 3.79 4.06 -6.37
N ASP A 63 4.50 5.17 -6.54
CA ASP A 63 5.92 5.30 -6.22
C ASP A 63 6.23 5.00 -4.75
N LEU A 64 5.45 5.60 -3.84
CA LEU A 64 5.64 5.43 -2.41
C LEU A 64 5.38 3.97 -2.00
N SER A 65 4.33 3.35 -2.53
CA SER A 65 4.00 1.95 -2.23
C SER A 65 5.01 0.99 -2.84
N ALA A 66 5.52 1.29 -4.05
CA ALA A 66 6.59 0.51 -4.68
C ALA A 66 7.85 0.55 -3.82
N PHE A 67 8.25 1.74 -3.36
CA PHE A 67 9.36 1.90 -2.44
C PHE A 67 9.15 1.09 -1.15
N ILE A 68 8.02 1.28 -0.46
CA ILE A 68 7.66 0.53 0.77
C ILE A 68 7.73 -0.98 0.53
N SER A 69 7.18 -1.47 -0.58
CA SER A 69 7.20 -2.89 -0.91
C SER A 69 8.60 -3.45 -1.14
N SER A 70 9.50 -2.66 -1.75
CA SER A 70 10.87 -3.07 -2.03
C SER A 70 11.72 -3.18 -0.77
N VAL A 71 11.49 -2.31 0.22
CA VAL A 71 12.30 -2.27 1.46
C VAL A 71 11.72 -3.16 2.56
N THR A 72 10.39 -3.30 2.64
CA THR A 72 9.75 -4.08 3.71
C THR A 72 10.13 -5.55 3.58
N LYS A 73 10.66 -6.12 4.66
CA LYS A 73 11.10 -7.54 4.72
C LYS A 73 12.03 -7.94 3.55
N ARG A 74 12.84 -6.99 3.03
CA ARG A 74 13.74 -7.15 1.87
C ARG A 74 13.01 -7.48 0.55
N GLY A 75 11.77 -7.02 0.41
CA GLY A 75 10.99 -7.15 -0.81
C GLY A 75 9.74 -8.03 -0.62
N MET A 76 8.58 -7.38 -0.69
CA MET A 76 7.25 -7.99 -0.71
C MET A 76 6.65 -7.97 -2.12
N LYS A 77 5.61 -8.78 -2.35
CA LYS A 77 4.87 -8.72 -3.62
C LYS A 77 4.18 -7.38 -3.76
N PHE A 78 4.17 -6.84 -4.97
CA PHE A 78 3.62 -5.52 -5.25
C PHE A 78 2.77 -5.54 -6.52
N ILE A 79 1.60 -4.90 -6.46
CA ILE A 79 0.72 -4.66 -7.59
C ILE A 79 0.38 -3.17 -7.62
N ASN A 80 0.58 -2.53 -8.77
CA ASN A 80 0.16 -1.16 -8.99
C ASN A 80 -1.14 -1.10 -9.79
N ILE A 81 -2.16 -0.48 -9.21
CA ILE A 81 -3.44 -0.19 -9.87
C ILE A 81 -3.56 1.35 -9.97
N PRO A 82 -3.12 1.94 -11.10
CA PRO A 82 -3.15 3.39 -11.30
C PRO A 82 -4.58 3.96 -11.35
#